data_AF-A0A7C7ERX8-F1
#
_entry.id   AF-A0A7C7ERX8-F1
#
_cell.length_a   1.000
_cell.length_b   1.000
_cell.length_c   1.000
_cell.angle_alpha   90.00
_cell.angle_beta   90.00
_cell.angle_gamma   90.00
#
_symmetry.space_group_name_H-M   'P 1'
#
loop_
_entity.id
_entity.type
_entity.pdbx_description
1 polymer ?
#
loop_
_entity_poly.entity_id
_entity_poly.type
_entity_poly.pdbx_seq_one_letter_code
_entity_poly.pdbx_strand_id
1 'polypeptide(L)'
;MKEAGFIEAAATFAGGLAVFLFGLNYMRQALVNVNGERIRKFVAKTAGNKFKALITGIVITTFIQSSSGVTAIVVALVSSGIMTMYQGIMVMIGANIGTTTTAFLFAFQLEKYSLLIVFSGFLLNYFKNIKLNHIGDVLTGLGLLLLGINIMNSFYARLAESEIIHYILRFSRSRLAGFSIGTIISALLQSSSGTINIVQNLYAIGAVSLPTAVSLMLGANLGTTVASLIAAVSASREAKTSVNVNIAFNLIGGIVFIVLLTPFCSLLMCLKTNTALIPNDKIMIAYAHMIYNILATVVFYLFCDTIIEKIIGKRRTTWLFWKKIDNDVIIC
;
A
#
# COMPACT_ATOMS: atom_id res chain seq x y z
N MET A 1 1.58 -26.03 23.93
CA MET A 1 2.72 -26.35 23.03
C MET A 1 3.98 -26.51 23.86
N LYS A 2 4.80 -27.55 23.63
CA LYS A 2 6.19 -27.56 24.16
C LYS A 2 6.93 -26.36 23.58
N GLU A 3 7.75 -25.65 24.37
CA GLU A 3 8.45 -24.41 23.96
C GLU A 3 9.19 -24.55 22.61
N ALA A 4 9.79 -25.72 22.35
CA ALA A 4 10.48 -26.03 21.09
C ALA A 4 9.58 -25.88 19.84
N GLY A 5 8.29 -26.23 19.93
CA GLY A 5 7.35 -26.12 18.80
C GLY A 5 6.93 -24.68 18.50
N PHE A 6 7.00 -23.77 19.48
CA PHE A 6 6.70 -22.34 19.26
C PHE A 6 7.86 -21.65 18.56
N ILE A 7 9.10 -21.94 18.96
CA ILE A 7 10.31 -21.36 18.37
C ILE A 7 10.40 -21.75 16.88
N GLU A 8 10.17 -23.02 16.54
CA GLU A 8 10.15 -23.49 15.15
C GLU A 8 9.07 -22.79 14.32
N ALA A 9 7.88 -22.62 14.89
CA ALA A 9 6.77 -21.93 14.24
C ALA A 9 7.10 -20.44 14.01
N ALA A 10 7.63 -19.75 15.02
CA ALA A 10 8.05 -18.34 14.91
C ALA A 10 9.19 -18.17 13.90
N ALA A 11 10.16 -19.08 13.87
CA ALA A 11 11.24 -19.09 12.87
C ALA A 11 10.69 -19.32 11.45
N THR A 12 9.72 -20.22 11.28
CA THR A 12 9.03 -20.45 10.00
C THR A 12 8.32 -19.19 9.53
N PHE A 13 7.62 -18.50 10.44
CA PHE A 13 6.96 -17.24 10.14
C PHE A 13 7.96 -16.16 9.72
N ALA A 14 9.03 -15.96 10.50
CA ALA A 14 10.05 -14.96 10.22
C ALA A 14 10.78 -15.25 8.89
N GLY A 15 11.11 -16.52 8.61
CA GLY A 15 11.69 -16.94 7.34
C GLY A 15 10.74 -16.73 6.16
N GLY A 16 9.47 -17.11 6.30
CA GLY A 16 8.44 -16.86 5.30
C GLY A 16 8.23 -15.37 5.02
N LEU A 17 8.22 -14.54 6.07
CA LEU A 17 8.14 -13.08 5.96
C LEU A 17 9.37 -12.50 5.27
N ALA A 18 10.57 -12.98 5.57
CA ALA A 18 11.79 -12.55 4.91
C ALA A 18 11.77 -12.87 3.40
N VAL A 19 11.38 -14.10 3.05
CA VAL A 19 11.20 -14.52 1.64
C VAL A 19 10.13 -13.68 0.95
N PHE A 20 9.01 -13.41 1.63
CA PHE A 20 7.94 -12.54 1.14
C PHE A 20 8.45 -11.13 0.80
N LEU A 21 9.11 -10.48 1.77
CA LEU A 21 9.63 -9.13 1.61
C LEU A 21 10.73 -9.07 0.56
N PHE A 22 11.61 -10.08 0.52
CA PHE A 22 12.65 -10.18 -0.51
C PHE A 22 12.03 -10.29 -1.91
N GLY A 23 11.08 -11.22 -2.11
CA GLY A 23 10.38 -11.38 -3.39
C GLY A 23 9.65 -10.11 -3.80
N LEU A 24 8.96 -9.44 -2.86
CA LEU A 24 8.26 -8.18 -3.11
C LEU A 24 9.23 -7.06 -3.54
N ASN A 25 10.36 -6.92 -2.86
CA ASN A 25 11.38 -5.94 -3.19
C ASN A 25 12.09 -6.24 -4.52
N TYR A 26 12.34 -7.52 -4.81
CA TYR A 26 12.96 -7.96 -6.07
C TYR A 26 12.03 -7.71 -7.25
N MET A 27 10.75 -8.11 -7.14
CA MET A 27 9.72 -7.83 -8.14
C MET A 27 9.58 -6.32 -8.39
N ARG A 28 9.53 -5.51 -7.33
CA ARG A 28 9.46 -4.05 -7.42
C ARG A 28 10.65 -3.46 -8.19
N GLN A 29 11.87 -3.91 -7.86
CA GLN A 29 13.08 -3.45 -8.56
C GLN A 29 13.07 -3.85 -10.03
N ALA A 30 12.65 -5.08 -10.35
CA ALA A 30 12.49 -5.53 -11.72
C ALA A 30 11.51 -4.63 -12.50
N LEU A 31 10.32 -4.37 -11.95
CA LEU A 31 9.31 -3.49 -12.56
C LEU A 31 9.84 -2.06 -12.80
N VAL A 32 10.63 -1.53 -11.86
CA VAL A 32 11.27 -0.22 -12.00
C VAL A 32 12.39 -0.26 -13.03
N ASN A 33 13.24 -1.27 -13.06
CA ASN A 33 14.37 -1.38 -13.99
C ASN A 33 13.90 -1.50 -15.45
N VAL A 34 12.75 -2.14 -15.69
CA VAL A 34 12.17 -2.27 -17.04
C VAL A 34 11.71 -0.94 -17.62
N ASN A 35 11.18 -0.04 -16.79
CA ASN A 35 10.47 1.14 -17.26
C ASN A 35 10.82 2.44 -16.51
N GLY A 36 11.92 2.51 -15.74
CA GLY A 36 12.19 3.62 -14.81
C GLY A 36 12.17 5.00 -15.46
N GLU A 37 12.83 5.15 -16.62
CA GLU A 37 12.82 6.40 -17.38
C GLU A 37 11.42 6.72 -17.96
N ARG A 38 10.69 5.70 -18.43
CA ARG A 38 9.32 5.85 -18.93
C ARG A 38 8.34 6.21 -17.82
N ILE A 39 8.48 5.64 -16.63
CA ILE A 39 7.71 5.96 -15.43
C ILE A 39 7.96 7.42 -15.07
N ARG A 40 9.23 7.85 -14.96
CA ARG A 40 9.56 9.25 -14.69
C ARG A 40 8.98 10.20 -15.74
N LYS A 41 9.10 9.88 -17.04
CA LYS A 41 8.51 10.66 -18.14
C LYS A 41 6.97 10.68 -18.07
N PHE A 42 6.32 9.58 -17.71
CA PHE A 42 4.87 9.50 -17.57
C PHE A 42 4.37 10.34 -16.38
N VAL A 43 5.06 10.26 -15.23
CA VAL A 43 4.79 11.14 -14.07
C VAL A 43 4.96 12.60 -14.46
N ALA A 44 6.06 12.96 -15.14
CA ALA A 44 6.34 14.33 -15.57
C ALA A 44 5.32 14.86 -16.60
N LYS A 45 4.90 14.02 -17.57
CA LYS A 45 3.88 14.38 -18.58
C LYS A 45 2.48 14.60 -18.00
N THR A 46 2.27 14.27 -16.72
CA THR A 46 1.00 14.50 -16.04
C THR A 46 0.86 15.97 -15.56
N ALA A 47 1.83 16.83 -15.89
CA ALA A 47 1.78 18.26 -15.63
C ALA A 47 0.52 18.90 -16.26
N GLY A 48 -0.20 19.68 -15.45
CA GLY A 48 -1.32 20.54 -15.88
C GLY A 48 -2.71 20.17 -15.36
N ASN A 49 -2.93 18.98 -14.75
CA ASN A 49 -4.27 18.63 -14.24
C ASN A 49 -4.26 17.76 -12.98
N LYS A 50 -4.93 18.21 -11.90
CA LYS A 50 -5.05 17.51 -10.60
C LYS A 50 -5.65 16.10 -10.73
N PHE A 51 -6.66 15.93 -11.60
CA PHE A 51 -7.27 14.63 -11.85
C PHE A 51 -6.32 13.69 -12.60
N LYS A 52 -5.63 14.19 -13.63
CA LYS A 52 -4.61 13.39 -14.33
C LYS A 52 -3.51 12.93 -13.34
N ALA A 53 -3.06 13.83 -12.46
CA ALA A 53 -2.09 13.53 -11.41
C ALA A 53 -2.56 12.39 -10.49
N LEU A 54 -3.83 12.44 -10.06
CA LEU A 54 -4.46 11.36 -9.30
C LEU A 54 -4.41 10.03 -10.05
N ILE A 55 -4.91 9.99 -11.30
CA ILE A 55 -4.93 8.77 -12.11
C ILE A 55 -3.53 8.21 -12.34
N THR A 56 -2.54 9.07 -12.60
CA THR A 56 -1.14 8.66 -12.74
C THR A 56 -0.62 7.97 -11.48
N GLY A 57 -0.96 8.48 -10.29
CA GLY A 57 -0.63 7.82 -9.01
C GLY A 57 -1.23 6.43 -8.91
N ILE A 58 -2.50 6.28 -9.26
CA ILE A 58 -3.22 4.99 -9.26
C ILE A 58 -2.52 4.00 -10.19
N VAL A 59 -2.32 4.40 -11.46
CA VAL A 59 -1.77 3.56 -12.51
C VAL A 59 -0.36 3.12 -12.16
N ILE A 60 0.52 4.06 -11.84
CA ILE A 60 1.93 3.74 -11.56
C ILE A 60 2.05 2.85 -10.34
N THR A 61 1.31 3.13 -9.27
CA THR A 61 1.41 2.31 -8.06
C THR A 61 0.79 0.93 -8.26
N THR A 62 -0.25 0.81 -9.08
CA THR A 62 -0.80 -0.48 -9.49
C THR A 62 0.25 -1.32 -10.23
N PHE A 63 1.07 -0.71 -11.09
CA PHE A 63 2.11 -1.43 -11.82
C PHE A 63 3.36 -1.69 -10.99
N ILE A 64 3.86 -0.70 -10.25
CA ILE A 64 5.11 -0.80 -9.44
C ILE A 64 4.87 -1.53 -8.11
N GLN A 65 3.63 -1.56 -7.62
CA GLN A 65 3.22 -2.18 -6.36
C GLN A 65 3.89 -1.52 -5.13
N SER A 66 4.17 -0.22 -5.19
CA SER A 66 4.83 0.52 -4.10
C SER A 66 4.47 2.00 -4.08
N SER A 67 3.55 2.39 -3.18
CA SER A 67 3.23 3.81 -2.98
C SER A 67 4.39 4.60 -2.38
N SER A 68 5.21 4.02 -1.49
CA SER A 68 6.41 4.68 -0.96
C SER A 68 7.48 4.92 -2.03
N GLY A 69 7.62 3.98 -2.98
CA GLY A 69 8.48 4.17 -4.15
C GLY A 69 7.98 5.30 -5.06
N VAL A 70 6.67 5.36 -5.31
CA VAL A 70 6.06 6.47 -6.06
C VAL A 70 6.25 7.79 -5.33
N THR A 71 6.07 7.84 -4.01
CA THR A 71 6.33 9.03 -3.20
C THR A 71 7.78 9.50 -3.32
N ALA A 72 8.77 8.60 -3.30
CA ALA A 72 10.17 8.98 -3.49
C ALA A 72 10.43 9.62 -4.87
N ILE A 73 9.81 9.09 -5.94
CA ILE A 73 9.88 9.68 -7.29
C ILE A 73 9.24 11.06 -7.30
N VAL A 74 8.06 11.21 -6.71
CA VAL A 74 7.37 12.50 -6.61
C VAL A 74 8.20 13.52 -5.83
N VAL A 75 8.77 13.12 -4.69
CA VAL A 75 9.64 13.98 -3.88
C VAL A 75 10.82 14.50 -4.70
N ALA A 76 11.46 13.64 -5.49
CA ALA A 76 12.56 14.03 -6.37
C ALA A 76 12.09 15.03 -7.44
N LEU A 77 10.97 14.77 -8.13
CA LEU A 77 10.44 15.63 -9.20
C LEU A 77 9.93 16.98 -8.70
N VAL A 78 9.33 17.01 -7.51
CA VAL A 78 8.92 18.26 -6.87
C VAL A 78 10.13 19.05 -6.38
N SER A 79 11.17 18.37 -5.88
CA SER A 79 12.41 19.03 -5.47
C SER A 79 13.19 19.61 -6.64
N SER A 80 13.12 18.99 -7.82
CA SER A 80 13.76 19.47 -9.04
C SER A 80 12.92 20.47 -9.84
N GLY A 81 11.74 20.86 -9.36
CA GLY A 81 10.84 21.81 -10.03
C GLY A 81 10.12 21.25 -11.28
N ILE A 82 10.30 19.98 -11.62
CA ILE A 82 9.65 19.33 -12.77
C ILE A 82 8.15 19.13 -12.51
N MET A 83 7.77 18.93 -11.25
CA MET A 83 6.41 18.73 -10.80
C MET A 83 6.02 19.75 -9.74
N THR A 84 4.80 20.26 -9.80
CA THR A 84 4.31 21.16 -8.73
C THR A 84 3.95 20.37 -7.48
N MET A 85 4.02 21.02 -6.31
CA MET A 85 3.58 20.45 -5.03
C MET A 85 2.17 19.83 -5.13
N TYR A 86 1.21 20.53 -5.74
CA TYR A 86 -0.17 20.05 -5.87
C TYR A 86 -0.28 18.79 -6.72
N GLN A 87 0.46 18.72 -7.83
CA GLN A 87 0.52 17.51 -8.65
C GLN A 87 1.12 16.37 -7.84
N GLY A 88 2.19 16.64 -7.09
CA GLY A 88 2.81 15.65 -6.21
C GLY A 88 1.85 15.10 -5.17
N ILE A 89 1.08 15.98 -4.49
CA ILE A 89 0.02 15.58 -3.55
C ILE A 89 -0.98 14.63 -4.21
N MET A 90 -1.49 15.00 -5.39
CA MET A 90 -2.48 14.20 -6.09
C MET A 90 -1.94 12.84 -6.55
N VAL A 91 -0.69 12.78 -7.03
CA VAL A 91 -0.01 11.52 -7.36
C VAL A 91 0.12 10.63 -6.12
N MET A 92 0.55 11.18 -4.97
CA MET A 92 0.69 10.41 -3.72
C MET A 92 -0.66 9.86 -3.22
N ILE A 93 -1.74 10.65 -3.34
CA ILE A 93 -3.08 10.20 -2.93
C ILE A 93 -3.60 9.11 -3.88
N GLY A 94 -3.38 9.27 -5.19
CA GLY A 94 -3.70 8.23 -6.17
C GLY A 94 -2.91 6.95 -5.92
N ALA A 95 -1.66 7.08 -5.49
CA ALA A 95 -0.82 5.94 -5.14
C ALA A 95 -1.42 5.09 -4.01
N ASN A 96 -2.08 5.71 -3.03
CA ASN A 96 -2.74 4.97 -1.95
C ASN A 96 -3.87 4.06 -2.47
N ILE A 97 -4.65 4.52 -3.47
CA ILE A 97 -5.62 3.65 -4.18
C ILE A 97 -4.87 2.55 -4.95
N GLY A 98 -3.81 2.87 -5.68
CA GLY A 98 -3.08 1.88 -6.49
C GLY A 98 -2.51 0.72 -5.66
N THR A 99 -2.08 0.97 -4.42
CA THR A 99 -1.61 -0.05 -3.47
C THR A 99 -2.68 -1.09 -3.13
N THR A 100 -3.96 -0.77 -3.29
CA THR A 100 -5.07 -1.70 -3.01
C THR A 100 -5.05 -2.91 -3.96
N THR A 101 -4.50 -2.75 -5.16
CA THR A 101 -4.31 -3.86 -6.12
C THR A 101 -3.48 -5.00 -5.52
N THR A 102 -2.46 -4.72 -4.71
CA THR A 102 -1.65 -5.78 -4.08
C THR A 102 -2.49 -6.63 -3.13
N ALA A 103 -3.42 -6.00 -2.38
CA ALA A 103 -4.28 -6.71 -1.45
C ALA A 103 -5.20 -7.69 -2.18
N PHE A 104 -5.68 -7.34 -3.39
CA PHE A 104 -6.43 -8.25 -4.25
C PHE A 104 -5.55 -9.39 -4.78
N LEU A 105 -4.34 -9.09 -5.25
CA LEU A 105 -3.39 -10.11 -5.72
C LEU A 105 -3.19 -11.21 -4.66
N PHE A 106 -3.03 -10.82 -3.40
CA PHE A 106 -2.88 -11.77 -2.29
C PHE A 106 -4.19 -12.47 -1.92
N ALA A 107 -5.33 -11.80 -2.08
CA ALA A 107 -6.63 -12.36 -1.76
C ALA A 107 -7.11 -13.45 -2.74
N PHE A 108 -6.54 -13.50 -3.94
CA PHE A 108 -6.80 -14.55 -4.94
C PHE A 108 -6.12 -15.89 -4.64
N GLN A 109 -5.37 -15.99 -3.54
CA GLN A 109 -4.75 -17.23 -3.08
C GLN A 109 -3.82 -17.89 -4.11
N LEU A 110 -3.04 -17.07 -4.82
CA LEU A 110 -2.10 -17.53 -5.85
C LEU A 110 -0.87 -18.25 -5.26
N GLU A 111 -0.68 -18.22 -3.94
CA GLU A 111 0.44 -18.84 -3.23
C GLU A 111 0.61 -20.33 -3.52
N LYS A 112 -0.47 -21.04 -3.86
CA LYS A 112 -0.41 -22.47 -4.27
C LYS A 112 0.38 -22.71 -5.55
N TYR A 113 0.53 -21.69 -6.41
CA TYR A 113 1.29 -21.77 -7.65
C TYR A 113 2.69 -21.14 -7.51
N SER A 114 3.09 -20.73 -6.31
CA SER A 114 4.35 -20.02 -6.05
C SER A 114 5.56 -20.69 -6.69
N LEU A 115 5.77 -21.99 -6.47
CA LEU A 115 6.91 -22.74 -7.02
C LEU A 115 6.92 -22.78 -8.55
N LEU A 116 5.74 -22.96 -9.18
CA LEU A 116 5.64 -22.93 -10.65
C LEU A 116 5.98 -21.55 -11.20
N ILE A 117 5.54 -20.49 -10.51
CA ILE A 117 5.83 -19.10 -10.90
C ILE A 117 7.33 -18.82 -10.73
N VAL A 118 7.96 -19.22 -9.62
CA VAL A 118 9.42 -19.11 -9.41
C VAL A 118 10.17 -19.83 -10.53
N PHE A 119 9.81 -21.08 -10.80
CA PHE A 119 10.47 -21.88 -11.83
C PHE A 119 10.34 -21.25 -13.21
N SER A 120 9.14 -20.79 -13.57
CA SER A 120 8.90 -20.11 -14.85
C SER A 120 9.72 -18.82 -14.99
N GLY A 121 9.80 -18.02 -13.92
CA GLY A 121 10.61 -16.80 -13.90
C GLY A 121 12.10 -17.10 -14.05
N PHE A 122 12.59 -18.09 -13.31
CA PHE A 122 13.98 -18.54 -13.38
C PHE A 122 14.34 -19.05 -14.79
N LEU A 123 13.47 -19.84 -15.43
CA LEU A 123 13.70 -20.31 -16.80
C LEU A 123 13.78 -19.16 -17.80
N LEU A 124 12.91 -18.13 -17.67
CA LEU A 124 12.94 -16.97 -18.55
C LEU A 124 14.25 -16.18 -18.45
N ASN A 125 14.92 -16.20 -17.29
CA ASN A 125 16.21 -15.55 -17.09
C ASN A 125 17.39 -16.24 -17.80
N TYR A 126 17.21 -17.47 -18.29
CA TYR A 126 18.25 -18.21 -19.01
C TYR A 126 18.33 -17.82 -20.50
N PHE A 127 17.32 -17.13 -21.03
CA PHE A 127 17.35 -16.67 -22.41
C PHE A 127 18.32 -15.49 -22.58
N LYS A 128 18.97 -15.38 -23.75
CA LYS A 128 19.83 -14.21 -24.07
C LYS A 128 19.03 -12.94 -24.41
N ASN A 129 17.73 -12.91 -24.14
CA ASN A 129 16.84 -11.82 -24.51
C ASN A 129 16.52 -10.95 -23.28
N ILE A 130 16.96 -9.69 -23.32
CA ILE A 130 16.81 -8.76 -22.19
C ILE A 130 15.35 -8.56 -21.77
N LYS A 131 14.39 -8.57 -22.71
CA LYS A 131 12.96 -8.42 -22.40
C LYS A 131 12.41 -9.66 -21.68
N LEU A 132 12.86 -10.86 -22.06
CA LEU A 132 12.44 -12.09 -21.39
C LEU A 132 13.04 -12.18 -19.99
N ASN A 133 14.31 -11.79 -19.82
CA ASN A 133 14.96 -11.75 -18.51
C ASN A 133 14.25 -10.78 -17.56
N HIS A 134 13.83 -9.63 -18.07
CA HIS A 134 13.04 -8.70 -17.28
C HIS A 134 11.69 -9.27 -16.82
N ILE A 135 10.98 -9.99 -17.68
CA ILE A 135 9.75 -10.69 -17.30
C ILE A 135 10.07 -11.81 -16.29
N GLY A 136 11.19 -12.51 -16.49
CA GLY A 136 11.68 -13.55 -15.61
C GLY A 136 12.02 -13.04 -14.21
N ASP A 137 12.63 -11.87 -14.08
CA ASP A 137 12.89 -11.20 -12.80
C ASP A 137 11.59 -10.85 -12.07
N VAL A 138 10.61 -10.29 -12.80
CA VAL A 138 9.28 -9.97 -12.23
C VAL A 138 8.57 -11.23 -11.76
N LEU A 139 8.55 -12.30 -12.57
CA LEU A 139 7.93 -13.58 -12.21
C LEU A 139 8.67 -14.27 -11.08
N THR A 140 9.99 -14.24 -11.04
CA THR A 140 10.79 -14.81 -9.95
C THR A 140 10.47 -14.09 -8.64
N GLY A 141 10.43 -12.75 -8.66
CA GLY A 141 10.01 -11.97 -7.49
C GLY A 141 8.58 -12.27 -7.04
N LEU A 142 7.64 -12.36 -7.99
CA LEU A 142 6.25 -12.77 -7.74
C LEU A 142 6.15 -14.19 -7.17
N GLY A 143 6.93 -15.13 -7.68
CA GLY A 143 6.95 -16.49 -7.19
C GLY A 143 7.49 -16.55 -5.76
N LEU A 144 8.60 -15.85 -5.48
CA LEU A 144 9.21 -15.80 -4.16
C LEU A 144 8.29 -15.12 -3.14
N LEU A 145 7.62 -14.01 -3.52
CA LEU A 145 6.70 -13.36 -2.59
C LEU A 145 5.51 -14.26 -2.26
N LEU A 146 4.94 -14.94 -3.26
CA LEU A 146 3.87 -15.92 -3.07
C LEU A 146 4.34 -17.15 -2.26
N LEU A 147 5.59 -17.59 -2.44
CA LEU A 147 6.19 -18.67 -1.65
C LEU A 147 6.32 -18.27 -0.18
N GLY A 148 6.74 -17.03 0.10
CA GLY A 148 6.78 -16.50 1.45
C GLY A 148 5.41 -16.52 2.14
N ILE A 149 4.34 -16.16 1.41
CA ILE A 149 2.95 -16.30 1.90
C ILE A 149 2.64 -17.76 2.24
N ASN A 150 2.97 -18.68 1.34
CA ASN A 150 2.72 -20.11 1.56
C ASN A 150 3.44 -20.64 2.83
N ILE A 151 4.70 -20.23 3.04
CA ILE A 151 5.47 -20.59 4.23
C ILE A 151 4.82 -20.01 5.49
N MET A 152 4.44 -18.72 5.47
CA MET A 152 3.75 -18.08 6.61
C MET A 152 2.40 -18.74 6.93
N ASN A 153 1.66 -19.25 5.94
CA ASN A 153 0.39 -19.94 6.15
C ASN A 153 0.52 -21.18 7.06
N SER A 154 1.67 -21.87 7.03
CA SER A 154 1.93 -23.01 7.92
C SER A 154 2.06 -22.60 9.39
N PHE A 155 2.54 -21.38 9.67
CA PHE A 155 2.56 -20.81 11.02
C PHE A 155 1.15 -20.47 11.51
N TYR A 156 0.34 -19.83 10.66
CA TYR A 156 -1.02 -19.44 11.00
C TYR A 156 -1.91 -20.62 11.37
N ALA A 157 -1.76 -21.76 10.67
CA ALA A 157 -2.46 -23.00 11.02
C ALA A 157 -2.11 -23.49 12.43
N ARG A 158 -0.81 -23.46 12.82
CA ARG A 158 -0.37 -23.84 14.17
C ARG A 158 -0.75 -22.81 15.24
N LEU A 159 -0.81 -21.53 14.87
CA LEU A 159 -1.21 -20.45 15.77
C LEU A 159 -2.69 -20.57 16.14
N ALA A 160 -3.55 -20.93 15.19
CA ALA A 160 -5.00 -21.15 15.38
C ALA A 160 -5.32 -22.16 16.48
N GLU A 161 -4.41 -23.11 16.74
CA GLU A 161 -4.55 -24.16 17.76
C GLU A 161 -3.97 -23.76 19.14
N SER A 162 -3.45 -22.53 19.28
CA SER A 162 -2.74 -22.09 20.49
C SER A 162 -3.56 -21.16 21.40
N GLU A 163 -3.36 -21.28 22.71
CA GLU A 163 -3.93 -20.40 23.74
C GLU A 163 -3.55 -18.91 23.55
N ILE A 164 -2.46 -18.62 22.83
CA ILE A 164 -2.01 -17.27 22.50
C ILE A 164 -3.05 -16.52 21.66
N ILE A 165 -3.80 -17.21 20.80
CA ILE A 165 -4.83 -16.58 19.98
C ILE A 165 -5.98 -16.03 20.84
N HIS A 166 -6.29 -16.67 21.98
CA HIS A 166 -7.30 -16.17 22.92
C HIS A 166 -6.88 -14.84 23.59
N TYR A 167 -5.58 -14.65 23.87
CA TYR A 167 -5.05 -13.39 24.38
C TYR A 167 -5.02 -12.28 23.31
N ILE A 168 -4.61 -12.61 22.07
CA ILE A 168 -4.64 -11.67 20.94
C ILE A 168 -6.08 -11.22 20.63
N LEU A 169 -7.04 -12.15 20.66
CA LEU A 169 -8.48 -11.87 20.51
C LEU A 169 -9.05 -10.98 21.63
N ARG A 170 -8.54 -11.09 22.86
CA ARG A 170 -8.93 -10.21 23.98
C ARG A 170 -8.33 -8.80 23.86
N PHE A 171 -7.06 -8.68 23.50
CA PHE A 171 -6.35 -7.39 23.44
C PHE A 171 -6.80 -6.52 22.26
N SER A 172 -7.25 -7.14 21.18
CA SER A 172 -7.58 -6.46 19.92
C SER A 172 -9.01 -5.91 19.81
N ARG A 173 -9.76 -5.87 20.92
CA ARG A 173 -11.14 -5.35 20.98
C ARG A 173 -11.23 -3.83 20.88
N SER A 174 -10.18 -3.09 21.22
CA SER A 174 -10.15 -1.63 21.09
C SER A 174 -9.80 -1.22 19.66
N ARG A 175 -10.68 -0.41 19.04
CA ARG A 175 -10.51 0.10 17.66
C ARG A 175 -9.18 0.84 17.47
N LEU A 176 -8.83 1.67 18.45
CA LEU A 176 -7.59 2.45 18.42
C LEU A 176 -6.35 1.58 18.65
N ALA A 177 -6.44 0.55 19.47
CA ALA A 177 -5.33 -0.39 19.65
C ALA A 177 -5.00 -1.12 18.34
N GLY A 178 -6.03 -1.60 17.63
CA GLY A 178 -5.86 -2.19 16.29
C GLY A 178 -5.20 -1.23 15.31
N PHE A 179 -5.65 0.02 15.24
CA PHE A 179 -5.05 1.05 14.39
C PHE A 179 -3.57 1.30 14.73
N SER A 180 -3.23 1.45 16.01
CA SER A 180 -1.85 1.67 16.45
C SER A 180 -0.95 0.48 16.14
N ILE A 181 -1.41 -0.75 16.40
CA ILE A 181 -0.64 -1.97 16.09
C ILE A 181 -0.37 -2.07 14.58
N GLY A 182 -1.38 -1.85 13.75
CA GLY A 182 -1.22 -1.88 12.29
C GLY A 182 -0.23 -0.82 11.80
N THR A 183 -0.29 0.38 12.41
CA THR A 183 0.67 1.46 12.14
C THR A 183 2.10 1.04 12.48
N ILE A 184 2.32 0.47 13.68
CA ILE A 184 3.65 0.05 14.13
C ILE A 184 4.20 -1.07 13.25
N ILE A 185 3.42 -2.12 13.01
CA ILE A 185 3.85 -3.25 12.16
C ILE A 185 4.21 -2.74 10.77
N SER A 186 3.36 -1.92 10.16
CA SER A 186 3.63 -1.42 8.82
C SER A 186 4.77 -0.41 8.74
N ALA A 187 5.03 0.35 9.81
CA ALA A 187 6.19 1.24 9.90
C ALA A 187 7.49 0.42 9.99
N LEU A 188 7.51 -0.64 10.80
CA LEU A 188 8.67 -1.54 10.94
C LEU A 188 8.95 -2.30 9.64
N LEU A 189 7.91 -2.84 9.00
CA LEU A 189 8.03 -3.54 7.73
C LEU A 189 8.21 -2.60 6.54
N GLN A 190 7.94 -1.31 6.71
CA GLN A 190 7.88 -0.28 5.66
C GLN A 190 7.00 -0.70 4.46
N SER A 191 5.97 -1.51 4.72
CA SER A 191 5.11 -2.12 3.69
C SER A 191 3.69 -2.34 4.22
N SER A 192 2.74 -1.57 3.67
CA SER A 192 1.32 -1.74 3.97
C SER A 192 0.82 -3.03 3.35
N SER A 193 1.21 -3.36 2.11
CA SER A 193 0.81 -4.61 1.45
C SER A 193 1.25 -5.84 2.25
N GLY A 194 2.46 -5.83 2.84
CA GLY A 194 2.90 -6.91 3.73
C GLY A 194 2.07 -7.02 5.01
N THR A 195 1.84 -5.88 5.65
CA THR A 195 0.98 -5.82 6.86
C THR A 195 -0.45 -6.27 6.57
N ILE A 196 -1.02 -5.85 5.44
CA ILE A 196 -2.37 -6.20 5.01
C ILE A 196 -2.47 -7.69 4.68
N ASN A 197 -1.42 -8.30 4.10
CA ASN A 197 -1.38 -9.76 3.90
C ASN A 197 -1.42 -10.52 5.23
N ILE A 198 -0.65 -10.08 6.22
CA ILE A 198 -0.69 -10.65 7.58
C ILE A 198 -2.12 -10.55 8.14
N VAL A 199 -2.76 -9.38 8.02
CA VAL A 199 -4.14 -9.14 8.47
C VAL A 199 -5.14 -10.02 7.72
N GLN A 200 -5.00 -10.17 6.40
CA GLN A 200 -5.84 -11.04 5.58
C GLN A 200 -5.78 -12.49 6.05
N ASN A 201 -4.58 -13.01 6.33
CA ASN A 201 -4.40 -14.37 6.83
C ASN A 201 -4.98 -14.54 8.23
N LEU A 202 -4.72 -13.60 9.14
CA LEU A 202 -5.29 -13.62 10.49
C LEU A 202 -6.82 -13.58 10.48
N TYR A 203 -7.43 -12.79 9.59
CA TYR A 203 -8.88 -12.75 9.46
C TYR A 203 -9.44 -14.03 8.85
N ALA A 204 -8.79 -14.56 7.80
CA ALA A 204 -9.23 -15.77 7.10
C ALA A 204 -9.20 -17.04 7.99
N ILE A 205 -8.33 -17.09 8.99
CA ILE A 205 -8.30 -18.19 9.98
C ILE A 205 -9.19 -17.91 11.21
N GLY A 206 -9.89 -16.77 11.26
CA GLY A 206 -10.73 -16.38 12.40
C GLY A 206 -9.97 -15.86 13.62
N ALA A 207 -8.65 -15.64 13.53
CA ALA A 207 -7.81 -15.17 14.63
C ALA A 207 -8.06 -13.71 15.01
N VAL A 208 -8.68 -12.92 14.13
CA VAL A 208 -9.12 -11.56 14.41
C VAL A 208 -10.53 -11.34 13.89
N SER A 209 -11.30 -10.50 14.57
CA SER A 209 -12.62 -10.08 14.09
C SER A 209 -12.50 -9.14 12.89
N LEU A 210 -13.57 -8.98 12.10
CA LEU A 210 -13.60 -8.02 10.99
C LEU A 210 -13.28 -6.58 11.44
N PRO A 211 -13.90 -6.03 12.51
CA PRO A 211 -13.54 -4.70 13.02
C PRO A 211 -12.05 -4.59 13.36
N THR A 212 -11.48 -5.60 14.01
CA THR A 212 -10.05 -5.64 14.34
C THR A 212 -9.18 -5.65 13.08
N ALA A 213 -9.51 -6.49 12.10
CA ALA A 213 -8.79 -6.59 10.84
C ALA A 213 -8.82 -5.26 10.08
N VAL A 214 -9.99 -4.63 9.97
CA VAL A 214 -10.15 -3.32 9.34
C VAL A 214 -9.37 -2.24 10.11
N SER A 215 -9.39 -2.24 11.45
CA SER A 215 -8.58 -1.30 12.24
C SER A 215 -7.08 -1.46 11.98
N LEU A 216 -6.56 -2.69 11.95
CA LEU A 216 -5.15 -2.98 11.64
C LEU A 216 -4.79 -2.52 10.21
N MET A 217 -5.66 -2.80 9.24
CA MET A 217 -5.51 -2.38 7.85
C MET A 217 -5.46 -0.85 7.72
N LEU A 218 -6.35 -0.11 8.38
CA LEU A 218 -6.33 1.35 8.40
C LEU A 218 -5.03 1.90 8.99
N GLY A 219 -4.54 1.27 10.06
CA GLY A 219 -3.25 1.60 10.66
C GLY A 219 -2.08 1.37 9.71
N ALA A 220 -2.10 0.27 8.94
CA ALA A 220 -1.03 -0.05 8.01
C ALA A 220 -0.79 1.04 6.95
N ASN A 221 -1.86 1.71 6.51
CA ASN A 221 -1.76 2.82 5.55
C ASN A 221 -1.03 4.02 6.14
N LEU A 222 -1.28 4.33 7.42
CA LEU A 222 -0.51 5.34 8.14
C LEU A 222 0.95 4.90 8.34
N GLY A 223 1.18 3.66 8.77
CA GLY A 223 2.53 3.17 9.08
C GLY A 223 3.51 3.24 7.89
N THR A 224 3.03 2.94 6.68
CA THR A 224 3.85 3.00 5.45
C THR A 224 4.32 4.41 5.11
N THR A 225 3.67 5.45 5.64
CA THR A 225 4.09 6.85 5.41
C THR A 225 5.43 7.19 6.09
N VAL A 226 5.92 6.38 7.02
CA VAL A 226 7.27 6.54 7.60
C VAL A 226 8.35 6.50 6.51
N ALA A 227 8.23 5.62 5.52
CA ALA A 227 9.16 5.60 4.38
C ALA A 227 9.09 6.90 3.54
N SER A 228 7.91 7.51 3.46
CA SER A 228 7.71 8.80 2.79
C SER A 228 8.39 9.95 3.53
N LEU A 229 8.34 9.93 4.88
CA LEU A 229 9.07 10.89 5.71
C LEU A 229 10.58 10.79 5.50
N ILE A 230 11.11 9.57 5.52
CA ILE A 230 12.55 9.31 5.29
C ILE A 230 12.96 9.84 3.91
N ALA A 231 12.17 9.59 2.87
CA ALA A 231 12.44 10.10 1.53
C ALA A 231 12.44 11.64 1.45
N ALA A 232 11.71 12.33 2.33
CA ALA A 232 11.56 13.79 2.31
C ALA A 232 12.55 14.56 3.20
N VAL A 233 13.38 13.89 4.02
CA VAL A 233 14.26 14.55 5.01
C VAL A 233 15.12 15.65 4.39
N SER A 234 15.75 15.36 3.25
CA SER A 234 16.64 16.29 2.53
C SER A 234 15.98 16.97 1.32
N ALA A 235 14.65 16.88 1.21
CA ALA A 235 13.91 17.40 0.06
C ALA A 235 13.58 18.90 0.17
N SER A 236 13.11 19.49 -0.94
CA SER A 236 12.63 20.87 -0.98
C SER A 236 11.45 21.09 -0.02
N ARG A 237 11.15 22.34 0.32
CA ARG A 237 10.03 22.69 1.20
C ARG A 237 8.70 22.20 0.61
N GLU A 238 8.53 22.39 -0.69
CA GLU A 238 7.35 21.97 -1.46
C GLU A 238 7.20 20.44 -1.45
N ALA A 239 8.29 19.69 -1.58
CA ALA A 239 8.26 18.23 -1.51
C ALA A 239 7.91 17.74 -0.09
N LYS A 240 8.51 18.34 0.95
CA LYS A 240 8.15 18.06 2.36
C LYS A 240 6.69 18.34 2.65
N THR A 241 6.16 19.46 2.15
CA THR A 241 4.74 19.78 2.29
C THR A 241 3.85 18.76 1.60
N SER A 242 4.23 18.28 0.41
CA SER A 242 3.48 17.24 -0.30
C SER A 242 3.38 15.95 0.52
N VAL A 243 4.50 15.52 1.13
CA VAL A 243 4.54 14.35 2.02
C VAL A 243 3.72 14.55 3.29
N ASN A 244 3.79 15.73 3.92
CA ASN A 244 2.99 16.03 5.10
C ASN A 244 1.49 15.98 4.82
N VAL A 245 1.05 16.43 3.64
CA VAL A 245 -0.36 16.31 3.22
C VAL A 245 -0.74 14.85 3.02
N ASN A 246 0.13 14.01 2.44
CA ASN A 246 -0.12 12.57 2.31
C ASN A 246 -0.20 11.86 3.68
N ILE A 247 0.62 12.25 4.65
CA ILE A 247 0.54 11.72 6.03
C ILE A 247 -0.77 12.14 6.68
N ALA A 248 -1.12 13.42 6.59
CA ALA A 248 -2.38 13.94 7.12
C ALA A 248 -3.58 13.25 6.48
N PHE A 249 -3.55 12.99 5.17
CA PHE A 249 -4.57 12.21 4.46
C PHE A 249 -4.78 10.82 5.08
N ASN A 250 -3.69 10.05 5.27
CA ASN A 250 -3.77 8.71 5.85
C ASN A 250 -4.19 8.73 7.33
N LEU A 251 -3.68 9.69 8.11
CA LEU A 251 -4.01 9.84 9.52
C LEU A 251 -5.48 10.24 9.72
N ILE A 252 -5.92 11.34 9.11
CA ILE A 252 -7.27 11.88 9.25
C ILE A 252 -8.28 10.89 8.65
N GLY A 253 -8.01 10.38 7.44
CA GLY A 253 -8.86 9.38 6.81
C GLY A 253 -8.99 8.12 7.66
N GLY A 254 -7.86 7.64 8.22
CA GLY A 254 -7.84 6.50 9.14
C GLY A 254 -8.69 6.74 10.39
N ILE A 255 -8.52 7.89 11.06
CA ILE A 255 -9.29 8.24 12.27
C ILE A 255 -10.80 8.34 11.95
N VAL A 256 -11.17 8.99 10.84
CA VAL A 256 -12.57 9.09 10.41
C VAL A 256 -13.19 7.70 10.23
N PHE A 257 -12.48 6.79 9.56
CA PHE A 257 -12.97 5.41 9.38
C PHE A 257 -12.95 4.57 10.66
N ILE A 258 -12.10 4.89 11.63
CA ILE A 258 -12.15 4.28 12.97
C ILE A 258 -13.42 4.71 13.73
N VAL A 259 -13.82 5.98 13.62
CA VAL A 259 -15.10 6.46 14.18
C VAL A 259 -16.27 5.77 13.47
N LEU A 260 -16.21 5.69 12.14
CA LEU A 260 -17.20 5.03 11.28
C LEU A 260 -17.03 3.51 11.18
N LEU A 261 -16.24 2.87 12.05
CA LEU A 261 -15.86 1.47 11.89
C LEU A 261 -17.07 0.53 11.87
N THR A 262 -18.06 0.75 12.75
CA THR A 262 -19.26 -0.08 12.85
C THR A 262 -20.12 -0.01 11.57
N PRO A 263 -20.55 1.17 11.08
CA PRO A 263 -21.30 1.22 9.82
C PRO A 263 -20.47 0.74 8.63
N PHE A 264 -19.15 0.97 8.62
CA PHE A 264 -18.28 0.49 7.56
C PHE A 264 -18.18 -1.04 7.52
N CYS A 265 -18.00 -1.70 8.68
CA CYS A 265 -18.03 -3.16 8.76
C CYS A 265 -19.40 -3.73 8.36
N SER A 266 -20.49 -3.03 8.73
CA SER A 266 -21.85 -3.44 8.37
C SER A 266 -22.07 -3.36 6.85
N LEU A 267 -21.54 -2.32 6.18
CA LEU A 267 -21.54 -2.22 4.72
C LEU A 267 -20.79 -3.39 4.08
N LEU A 268 -19.60 -3.73 4.57
CA LEU A 268 -18.82 -4.85 4.03
C LEU A 268 -19.56 -6.19 4.20
N MET A 269 -20.19 -6.41 5.35
CA MET A 269 -20.99 -7.62 5.59
C MET A 269 -22.22 -7.66 4.68
N CYS A 270 -22.88 -6.52 4.47
CA CYS A 270 -23.98 -6.38 3.53
C CYS A 270 -23.53 -6.73 2.10
N LEU A 271 -22.37 -6.25 1.65
CA LEU A 271 -21.80 -6.61 0.35
C LEU A 271 -21.48 -8.10 0.25
N LYS A 272 -20.93 -8.71 1.31
CA LYS A 272 -20.64 -10.15 1.37
C LYS A 272 -21.91 -11.00 1.27
N THR A 273 -22.98 -10.61 1.96
CA THR A 273 -24.23 -11.39 1.99
C THR A 273 -25.08 -11.18 0.74
N ASN A 274 -25.12 -9.97 0.18
CA ASN A 274 -26.06 -9.61 -0.89
C ASN A 274 -25.43 -9.62 -2.30
N THR A 275 -24.11 -9.85 -2.42
CA THR A 275 -23.43 -9.86 -3.72
C THR A 275 -22.44 -11.01 -3.81
N ALA A 276 -22.12 -11.45 -5.03
CA ALA A 276 -21.04 -12.41 -5.28
C ALA A 276 -19.64 -11.76 -5.30
N LEU A 277 -19.51 -10.48 -4.93
CA LEU A 277 -18.25 -9.72 -5.03
C LEU A 277 -17.21 -10.17 -4.00
N ILE A 278 -17.64 -10.67 -2.84
CA ILE A 278 -16.75 -11.06 -1.73
C ILE A 278 -16.87 -12.57 -1.49
N PRO A 279 -16.21 -13.41 -2.31
CA PRO A 279 -16.34 -14.86 -2.20
C PRO A 279 -15.50 -15.47 -1.07
N ASN A 280 -14.58 -14.73 -0.46
CA ASN A 280 -13.79 -15.21 0.69
C ASN A 280 -13.34 -14.08 1.63
N ASP A 281 -12.84 -14.46 2.81
CA ASP A 281 -12.44 -13.54 3.87
C ASP A 281 -11.18 -12.72 3.54
N LYS A 282 -10.23 -13.23 2.75
CA LYS A 282 -9.09 -12.42 2.29
C LYS A 282 -9.55 -11.29 1.36
N ILE A 283 -10.52 -11.58 0.47
CA ILE A 283 -11.13 -10.61 -0.45
C ILE A 283 -11.94 -9.57 0.32
N MET A 284 -12.57 -9.93 1.44
CA MET A 284 -13.26 -8.98 2.32
C MET A 284 -12.35 -7.83 2.75
N ILE A 285 -11.12 -8.13 3.18
CA ILE A 285 -10.14 -7.12 3.59
C ILE A 285 -9.59 -6.34 2.39
N ALA A 286 -9.46 -6.98 1.22
CA ALA A 286 -9.06 -6.28 -0.01
C ALA A 286 -10.11 -5.23 -0.43
N TYR A 287 -11.40 -5.58 -0.38
CA TYR A 287 -12.49 -4.63 -0.61
C TYR A 287 -12.54 -3.54 0.45
N ALA A 288 -12.38 -3.89 1.73
CA ALA A 288 -12.29 -2.90 2.80
C ALA A 288 -11.20 -1.87 2.50
N HIS A 289 -10.03 -2.33 2.08
CA HIS A 289 -8.90 -1.49 1.74
C HIS A 289 -9.19 -0.59 0.54
N MET A 290 -9.78 -1.15 -0.52
CA MET A 290 -10.13 -0.41 -1.73
C MET A 290 -11.21 0.64 -1.50
N ILE A 291 -12.33 0.26 -0.86
CA ILE A 291 -13.44 1.16 -0.59
C ILE A 291 -12.99 2.31 0.31
N TYR A 292 -12.21 2.03 1.36
CA TYR A 292 -11.62 3.05 2.22
C TYR A 292 -10.79 4.06 1.42
N ASN A 293 -9.80 3.60 0.64
CA ASN A 293 -8.92 4.52 -0.10
C ASN A 293 -9.70 5.33 -1.14
N ILE A 294 -10.64 4.71 -1.87
CA ILE A 294 -11.46 5.42 -2.86
C ILE A 294 -12.30 6.50 -2.18
N LEU A 295 -13.03 6.16 -1.10
CA LEU A 295 -13.88 7.14 -0.40
C LEU A 295 -13.05 8.25 0.24
N ALA A 296 -11.94 7.92 0.90
CA ALA A 296 -11.04 8.91 1.48
C ALA A 296 -10.49 9.85 0.40
N THR A 297 -10.07 9.31 -0.74
CA THR A 297 -9.58 10.10 -1.89
C THR A 297 -10.67 10.98 -2.48
N VAL A 298 -11.91 10.49 -2.66
CA VAL A 298 -13.02 11.30 -3.17
C VAL A 298 -13.30 12.48 -2.24
N VAL A 299 -13.41 12.22 -0.94
CA VAL A 299 -13.60 13.29 0.07
C VAL A 299 -12.44 14.28 0.01
N PHE A 300 -11.19 13.80 0.02
CA PHE A 300 -10.03 14.69 -0.07
C PHE A 300 -10.04 15.50 -1.38
N TYR A 301 -10.36 14.89 -2.51
CA TYR A 301 -10.37 15.56 -3.81
C TYR A 301 -11.35 16.74 -3.83
N LEU A 302 -12.55 16.57 -3.25
CA LEU A 302 -13.57 17.61 -3.16
C LEU A 302 -13.16 18.78 -2.26
N PHE A 303 -12.37 18.53 -1.21
CA PHE A 303 -11.94 19.54 -0.23
C PHE A 303 -10.45 19.87 -0.31
N CYS A 304 -9.78 19.46 -1.39
CA CYS A 304 -8.32 19.46 -1.53
C CYS A 304 -7.74 20.86 -1.30
N ASP A 305 -8.32 21.87 -1.94
CA ASP A 305 -7.84 23.25 -1.83
C ASP A 305 -7.99 23.79 -0.40
N THR A 306 -9.13 23.56 0.25
CA THR A 306 -9.36 23.99 1.65
C THR A 306 -8.47 23.26 2.65
N ILE A 307 -8.22 21.97 2.44
CA ILE A 307 -7.37 21.17 3.33
C ILE A 307 -5.91 21.63 3.20
N ILE A 308 -5.43 21.79 1.97
CA ILE A 308 -4.07 22.26 1.69
C ILE A 308 -3.88 23.68 2.24
N GLU A 309 -4.87 24.56 2.08
CA GLU A 309 -4.88 25.91 2.66
C GLU A 309 -4.74 25.91 4.18
N LYS A 310 -5.46 25.02 4.88
CA LYS A 310 -5.38 24.89 6.34
C LYS A 310 -4.05 24.32 6.82
N ILE A 311 -3.46 23.39 6.07
CA ILE A 311 -2.17 22.76 6.41
C ILE A 311 -0.99 23.72 6.15
N ILE A 312 -1.05 24.52 5.08
CA ILE A 312 0.06 25.40 4.65
C ILE A 312 -0.09 26.85 5.16
N GLY A 313 -1.31 27.26 5.50
CA GLY A 313 -1.67 28.63 5.87
C GLY A 313 -1.90 29.54 4.65
N LYS A 314 -2.82 30.51 4.78
CA LYS A 314 -3.33 31.43 3.72
C LYS A 314 -2.27 32.17 2.88
N ARG A 315 -0.98 32.17 3.24
CA ARG A 315 0.04 33.01 2.60
C ARG A 315 0.51 32.55 1.20
N ARG A 316 0.03 31.41 0.67
CA ARG A 316 0.48 30.90 -0.65
C ARG A 316 -0.64 30.44 -1.60
N THR A 317 -1.89 30.59 -1.20
CA THR A 317 -3.06 30.06 -1.91
C THR A 317 -3.92 31.20 -2.42
N THR A 318 -3.38 31.97 -3.38
CA THR A 318 -4.26 32.76 -4.23
C THR A 318 -4.49 31.99 -5.52
N TRP A 319 -5.77 31.73 -5.74
CA TRP A 319 -6.44 31.24 -6.94
C TRP A 319 -5.91 31.85 -8.27
N LEU A 320 -5.17 32.97 -8.21
CA LEU A 320 -4.50 33.66 -9.30
C LEU A 320 -3.20 33.00 -9.82
N PHE A 321 -2.57 32.07 -9.09
CA PHE A 321 -1.35 31.40 -9.58
C PHE A 321 -1.63 30.34 -10.65
N TRP A 322 -2.85 29.79 -10.66
CA TRP A 322 -3.27 28.73 -11.58
C TRP A 322 -3.37 29.20 -13.03
N LYS A 323 -3.77 30.46 -13.25
CA LYS A 323 -3.88 31.02 -14.60
C LYS A 323 -2.53 31.44 -15.20
N LYS A 324 -1.48 31.53 -14.37
CA LYS A 324 -0.15 31.99 -14.81
C LYS A 324 0.76 30.83 -15.21
N ILE A 325 0.63 29.66 -14.57
CA ILE A 325 1.46 28.48 -14.92
C ILE A 325 0.98 27.78 -16.19
N ASP A 326 -0.32 27.81 -16.53
CA ASP A 326 -0.78 27.25 -17.81
C ASP A 326 -0.19 27.98 -19.04
N ASN A 327 0.36 29.19 -18.86
CA ASN A 327 1.00 29.97 -19.92
C ASN A 327 2.54 29.89 -19.92
N ASP A 328 3.18 29.45 -18.84
CA ASP A 328 4.65 29.52 -18.69
C ASP A 328 5.36 28.15 -18.78
N VAL A 329 4.63 27.08 -19.15
CA VAL A 329 5.25 25.78 -19.51
C VAL A 329 5.28 25.63 -21.03
N ILE A 330 5.87 26.60 -21.71
CA ILE A 330 6.41 26.42 -23.06
C ILE A 330 7.83 26.98 -23.02
N ILE A 331 8.80 26.14 -23.42
CA ILE A 331 10.22 26.45 -23.69
C ILE A 331 11.15 26.53 -22.46
N CYS A 332 11.80 25.41 -22.15
CA CYS A 332 13.26 25.23 -22.13
C CYS A 332 13.60 23.76 -21.86
#